data_AF-A0A5J4E7I3-F1
#
_entry.id   AF-A0A5J4E7I3-F1
#
_cell.length_a   1.000
_cell.length_b   1.000
_cell.length_c   1.000
_cell.angle_alpha   90.00
_cell.angle_beta   90.00
_cell.angle_gamma   90.00
#
_symmetry.space_group_name_H-M   'P 1'
#
loop_
_entity.id
_entity.type
_entity.pdbx_description
1 polymer ?
#
loop_
_entity_poly.entity_id
_entity_poly.type
_entity_poly.pdbx_seq_one_letter_code
_entity_poly.pdbx_strand_id
1 'polypeptide(L)'
;MANIYYKQNHLKKLRGFCQTAKLGSMTKAAASLFTSQPTISLQIQALEEEMDTRLFERCGPKVTLEAGGWEVIKRYVSLGQGISIVTDVCITEDDRTKLKVIPIDRYFPKRSYGIVTRNGKFLSAPSQRFIEIMNQCFVVDRGNSE
;
A
#
# COMPACT_ATOMS: atom_id res chain seq x y z
N MET A 1 -41.87 -5.95 18.87
CA MET A 1 -40.99 -4.77 19.08
C MET A 1 -39.47 -5.04 19.01
N ALA A 2 -38.99 -6.29 18.96
CA ALA A 2 -37.54 -6.59 18.94
C ALA A 2 -36.82 -6.35 17.57
N ASN A 3 -37.55 -6.41 16.45
CA ASN A 3 -36.96 -6.41 15.10
C ASN A 3 -36.34 -5.05 14.69
N ILE A 4 -36.90 -3.93 15.17
CA ILE A 4 -36.38 -2.59 14.87
C ILE A 4 -35.07 -2.32 15.62
N TYR A 5 -35.00 -2.74 16.89
CA TYR A 5 -33.82 -2.54 17.74
C TYR A 5 -32.62 -3.39 17.28
N TYR A 6 -32.90 -4.61 16.79
CA TYR A 6 -31.87 -5.48 16.22
C TYR A 6 -31.28 -4.90 14.93
N LYS A 7 -32.12 -4.46 13.98
CA LYS A 7 -31.67 -3.79 12.75
C LYS A 7 -30.82 -2.54 13.03
N GLN A 8 -31.23 -1.73 14.01
CA GLN A 8 -30.51 -0.51 14.34
C GLN A 8 -29.13 -0.80 14.95
N ASN A 9 -28.99 -1.84 15.77
CA ASN A 9 -27.70 -2.26 16.31
C ASN A 9 -26.81 -2.90 15.26
N HIS A 10 -27.36 -3.76 14.39
CA HIS A 10 -26.61 -4.40 13.32
C HIS A 10 -26.04 -3.36 12.31
N LEU A 11 -26.82 -2.33 11.95
CA LEU A 11 -26.34 -1.23 11.10
C LEU A 11 -25.21 -0.42 11.75
N LYS A 12 -25.24 -0.25 13.07
CA LYS A 12 -24.16 0.41 13.81
C LYS A 12 -22.87 -0.41 13.78
N LYS A 13 -22.95 -1.73 13.98
CA LYS A 13 -21.81 -2.66 13.86
C LYS A 13 -21.14 -2.58 12.48
N LEU A 14 -21.94 -2.69 11.42
CA LEU A 14 -21.45 -2.63 10.04
C LEU A 14 -20.83 -1.27 9.69
N ARG A 15 -21.42 -0.17 10.17
CA ARG A 15 -20.85 1.18 10.00
C ARG A 15 -19.51 1.33 10.70
N GLY A 16 -19.40 0.87 11.96
CA GLY A 16 -18.16 0.88 12.72
C GLY A 16 -17.04 0.09 12.04
N PHE A 17 -17.38 -1.10 11.51
CA PHE A 17 -16.48 -1.90 10.70
C PHE A 17 -16.02 -1.16 9.43
N CYS A 18 -16.97 -0.71 8.59
CA CYS A 18 -16.64 -0.07 7.31
C CYS A 18 -15.77 1.18 7.49
N GLN A 19 -16.04 2.00 8.52
CA GLN A 19 -15.28 3.22 8.76
C GLN A 19 -13.88 2.93 9.31
N THR A 20 -13.75 1.89 10.16
CA THR A 20 -12.45 1.43 10.66
C THR A 20 -11.58 0.87 9.53
N ALA A 21 -12.17 0.10 8.61
CA ALA A 21 -11.47 -0.41 7.43
C ALA A 21 -10.99 0.72 6.49
N LYS A 22 -11.83 1.74 6.26
CA LYS A 22 -11.49 2.89 5.40
C LYS A 22 -10.38 3.76 5.98
N LEU A 23 -10.41 4.02 7.28
CA LEU A 23 -9.49 4.96 7.92
C LEU A 23 -8.25 4.29 8.53
N GLY A 24 -8.24 2.95 8.61
CA GLY A 24 -7.17 2.17 9.22
C GLY A 24 -6.97 2.45 10.71
N SER A 25 -7.95 3.05 11.40
CA SER A 25 -7.85 3.43 12.82
C SER A 25 -9.23 3.52 13.47
N MET A 26 -9.42 2.79 14.56
CA MET A 26 -10.66 2.82 15.36
C MET A 26 -10.91 4.21 15.98
N THR A 27 -9.85 4.94 16.34
CA THR A 27 -9.95 6.30 16.87
C THR A 27 -10.45 7.27 15.80
N LYS A 28 -9.89 7.20 14.58
CA LYS A 28 -10.36 8.02 13.46
C LYS A 28 -11.80 7.66 13.03
N ALA A 29 -12.14 6.37 13.07
CA ALA A 29 -13.50 5.90 12.79
C ALA A 29 -14.52 6.39 13.81
N ALA A 30 -14.16 6.38 15.10
CA ALA A 30 -14.98 6.91 16.16
C ALA A 30 -15.26 8.40 15.99
N ALA A 31 -14.22 9.19 15.71
CA ALA A 31 -14.35 10.62 15.42
C ALA A 31 -15.26 10.88 14.21
N SER A 32 -15.09 10.10 13.14
CA SER A 32 -15.90 10.22 11.91
C SER A 32 -17.37 9.80 12.09
N LEU A 33 -17.67 8.94 13.07
CA LEU A 33 -19.02 8.47 13.38
C LEU A 33 -19.64 9.18 14.58
N PHE A 34 -19.01 10.26 15.07
CA PHE A 34 -19.44 11.01 16.25
C PHE A 34 -19.68 10.11 17.47
N THR A 35 -18.79 9.15 17.69
CA THR A 35 -18.88 8.19 18.79
C THR A 35 -17.51 8.01 19.46
N SER A 36 -17.45 7.19 20.51
CA SER A 36 -16.22 6.90 21.24
C SER A 36 -15.47 5.71 20.64
N GLN A 37 -14.14 5.70 20.76
CA GLN A 37 -13.33 4.56 20.32
C GLN A 37 -13.74 3.24 21.03
N PRO A 38 -14.04 3.22 22.34
CA PRO A 38 -14.59 2.03 22.99
C PRO A 38 -15.89 1.54 22.34
N THR A 39 -16.77 2.45 21.91
CA THR A 39 -18.02 2.08 21.21
C THR A 39 -17.74 1.39 19.87
N ILE A 40 -16.78 1.88 19.09
CA ILE A 40 -16.37 1.22 17.83
C ILE A 40 -15.73 -0.14 18.09
N SER A 41 -14.86 -0.23 19.12
CA SER A 41 -14.24 -1.50 19.52
C SER A 41 -15.28 -2.56 19.89
N LEU A 42 -16.28 -2.20 20.70
CA LEU A 42 -17.37 -3.10 21.10
C LEU A 42 -18.25 -3.49 19.91
N GLN A 43 -18.55 -2.56 19.01
CA GLN A 43 -19.32 -2.82 17.80
C GLN A 43 -18.63 -3.82 16.87
N ILE A 44 -17.31 -3.70 16.72
CA ILE A 44 -16.50 -4.61 15.94
C ILE A 44 -16.44 -5.98 16.62
N GLN A 45 -16.15 -6.04 17.91
CA GLN A 45 -16.08 -7.30 18.66
C GLN A 45 -17.43 -8.06 18.59
N ALA A 46 -18.55 -7.36 18.79
CA ALA A 46 -19.87 -7.95 18.70
C ALA A 46 -20.26 -8.37 17.26
N LEU A 47 -19.52 -7.92 16.24
CA LEU A 47 -19.67 -8.36 14.86
C LEU A 47 -18.76 -9.55 14.55
N GLU A 48 -17.55 -9.56 15.11
CA GLU A 48 -16.61 -10.69 15.05
C GLU A 48 -17.19 -11.93 15.75
N GLU A 49 -17.84 -11.75 16.91
CA GLU A 49 -18.56 -12.81 17.62
C GLU A 49 -19.78 -13.33 16.84
N GLU A 50 -20.51 -12.44 16.16
CA GLU A 50 -21.69 -12.82 15.35
C GLU A 50 -21.29 -13.60 14.09
N MET A 51 -20.10 -13.32 13.54
CA MET A 51 -19.59 -13.96 12.32
C MET A 51 -18.57 -15.08 12.59
N ASP A 52 -18.28 -15.39 13.86
CA ASP A 52 -17.26 -16.34 14.29
C ASP A 52 -15.91 -16.15 13.56
N THR A 53 -15.49 -14.89 13.41
CA THR A 53 -14.31 -14.51 12.61
C THR A 53 -13.72 -13.20 13.09
N ARG A 54 -12.37 -13.12 13.15
CA ARG A 54 -11.67 -11.87 13.39
C ARG A 54 -11.67 -10.99 12.13
N LEU A 55 -12.15 -9.77 12.28
CA LEU A 55 -12.25 -8.76 11.22
C LEU A 55 -11.06 -7.81 11.20
N PHE A 56 -10.47 -7.53 12.37
CA PHE A 56 -9.29 -6.68 12.48
C PHE A 56 -8.24 -7.28 13.40
N GLU A 57 -6.99 -7.26 12.96
CA GLU A 57 -5.85 -7.47 13.84
C GLU A 57 -5.52 -6.16 14.57
N ARG A 58 -5.55 -6.21 15.91
CA ARG A 58 -5.08 -5.11 16.76
C ARG A 58 -3.55 -5.13 16.80
N CYS A 59 -2.92 -4.73 15.70
CA CYS A 59 -1.51 -4.40 15.74
C CYS A 59 -1.34 -3.13 16.57
N GLY A 60 -0.43 -3.16 17.57
CA GLY A 60 0.00 -1.96 18.29
C GLY A 60 0.58 -0.89 17.33
N PRO A 61 1.12 0.23 17.85
CA PRO A 61 1.72 1.26 17.01
C PRO A 61 2.64 0.58 15.99
N LYS A 62 2.33 0.77 14.69
CA LYS A 62 3.16 0.23 13.60
C LYS A 62 4.55 0.79 13.84
N VAL A 63 5.43 -0.03 14.39
CA VAL A 63 6.87 0.17 14.23
C VAL A 63 7.09 -0.04 12.74
N THR A 64 6.91 1.04 11.97
CA THR A 64 7.35 1.08 10.59
C THR A 64 8.84 1.00 10.66
N LEU A 65 9.36 -0.18 10.36
CA LEU A 65 10.76 -0.37 10.08
C LEU A 65 11.10 0.57 8.92
N GLU A 66 11.89 1.59 9.19
CA GLU A 66 12.55 2.36 8.15
C GLU A 66 13.69 1.50 7.59
N ALA A 67 13.31 0.51 6.79
CA ALA A 67 14.25 -0.24 5.98
C ALA A 67 14.76 0.71 4.89
N GLY A 68 15.87 1.38 5.15
CA GLY A 68 16.45 2.39 4.25
C GLY A 68 16.82 1.87 2.84
N GLY A 69 16.65 0.58 2.56
CA GLY A 69 16.84 -0.03 1.26
C GLY A 69 15.77 -1.06 0.91
N TRP A 70 15.40 -1.08 -0.36
CA TRP A 70 14.48 -2.07 -0.95
C TRP A 70 14.94 -3.51 -0.74
N GLU A 71 16.25 -3.76 -0.63
CA GLU A 71 16.81 -5.08 -0.26
C GLU A 71 16.33 -5.61 1.08
N VAL A 72 16.30 -4.73 2.10
CA VAL A 72 15.85 -5.12 3.44
C VAL A 72 14.37 -5.49 3.39
N ILE A 73 13.55 -4.68 2.70
CA ILE A 73 12.12 -4.93 2.51
C ILE A 73 11.88 -6.28 1.82
N LYS A 74 12.60 -6.55 0.72
CA LYS A 74 12.51 -7.85 0.02
C LYS A 74 12.84 -9.01 0.94
N ARG A 75 13.87 -8.86 1.80
CA ARG A 75 14.24 -9.90 2.76
C ARG A 75 13.12 -10.17 3.76
N TYR A 76 12.49 -9.15 4.34
CA TYR A 76 11.36 -9.33 5.26
C TYR A 76 10.18 -10.05 4.62
N VAL A 77 9.83 -9.69 3.37
CA VAL A 77 8.78 -10.37 2.61
C VAL A 77 9.17 -11.82 2.34
N SER A 78 10.43 -12.10 1.99
CA SER A 78 10.91 -13.48 1.76
C SER A 78 10.89 -14.35 3.02
N LEU A 79 10.94 -13.72 4.20
CA LEU A 79 10.84 -14.38 5.51
C LEU A 79 9.38 -14.54 5.97
N GLY A 80 8.40 -14.19 5.13
CA GLY A 80 6.97 -14.33 5.44
C GLY A 80 6.42 -13.24 6.36
N GLN A 81 7.15 -12.14 6.58
CA GLN A 81 6.72 -11.05 7.47
C GLN A 81 5.73 -10.06 6.83
N GLY A 82 4.98 -10.50 5.81
CA GLY A 82 3.95 -9.71 5.14
C GLY A 82 4.22 -9.48 3.66
N ILE A 83 3.66 -8.39 3.13
CA ILE A 83 3.76 -7.99 1.71
C ILE A 83 4.32 -6.57 1.60
N SER A 84 4.91 -6.26 0.45
CA SER A 84 5.36 -4.90 0.12
C SER A 84 5.05 -4.53 -1.32
N ILE A 85 4.92 -3.23 -1.57
CA ILE A 85 4.78 -2.65 -2.91
C ILE A 85 6.10 -1.97 -3.24
N VAL A 86 6.74 -2.41 -4.32
CA VAL A 86 7.99 -1.84 -4.84
C VAL A 86 7.83 -1.51 -6.32
N THR A 87 8.67 -0.62 -6.82
CA THR A 87 8.79 -0.39 -8.26
C THR A 87 9.50 -1.57 -8.92
N ASP A 88 9.11 -1.94 -10.14
CA ASP A 88 9.66 -3.12 -10.84
C ASP A 88 11.19 -3.07 -10.98
N VAL A 89 11.79 -1.87 -11.10
CA VAL A 89 13.24 -1.66 -11.09
C VAL A 89 13.97 -2.19 -9.84
N CYS A 90 13.25 -2.41 -8.74
CA CYS A 90 13.81 -2.99 -7.51
C CYS A 90 13.72 -4.52 -7.47
N ILE A 91 13.19 -5.17 -8.51
CA ILE A 91 13.06 -6.62 -8.59
C ILE A 91 14.12 -7.16 -9.56
N THR A 92 14.94 -8.09 -9.06
CA THR A 92 15.89 -8.87 -9.86
C THR A 92 15.31 -10.23 -10.22
N GLU A 93 15.92 -10.92 -11.19
CA GLU A 93 15.52 -12.29 -11.53
C GLU A 93 15.68 -13.26 -10.34
N ASP A 94 16.74 -13.09 -9.54
CA ASP A 94 16.94 -13.85 -8.31
C ASP A 94 15.80 -13.65 -7.30
N ASP A 95 15.24 -12.44 -7.22
CA ASP A 95 14.10 -12.18 -6.34
C ASP A 95 12.85 -12.93 -6.81
N ARG A 96 12.64 -13.06 -8.13
CA ARG A 96 11.49 -13.79 -8.70
C ARG A 96 11.52 -15.29 -8.37
N THR A 97 12.69 -15.85 -8.03
CA THR A 97 12.80 -17.22 -7.53
C THR A 97 12.35 -17.39 -6.07
N LYS A 98 12.45 -16.31 -5.27
CA LYS A 98 12.21 -16.31 -3.81
C LYS A 98 10.87 -15.67 -3.44
N LEU A 99 10.33 -14.82 -4.30
CA LEU A 99 9.17 -13.97 -4.06
C LEU A 99 8.17 -14.13 -5.20
N LYS A 100 6.89 -14.20 -4.86
CA LYS A 100 5.82 -14.09 -5.85
C LYS A 100 5.56 -12.61 -6.12
N VAL A 101 5.90 -12.15 -7.32
CA VAL A 101 5.69 -10.77 -7.76
C VAL A 101 4.37 -10.69 -8.53
N ILE A 102 3.48 -9.79 -8.12
CA ILE A 102 2.18 -9.56 -8.75
C ILE A 102 2.18 -8.15 -9.35
N PRO A 103 2.07 -8.00 -10.68
CA PRO A 103 1.94 -6.69 -11.30
C PRO A 103 0.59 -6.07 -10.91
N ILE A 104 0.64 -4.80 -10.48
CA ILE A 104 -0.53 -4.01 -10.05
C ILE A 104 -0.59 -2.67 -10.79
N ASP A 105 0.01 -2.61 -11.99
CA ASP A 105 0.06 -1.45 -12.89
C ASP A 105 -1.33 -0.88 -13.22
N ARG A 106 -2.39 -1.70 -13.19
CA ARG A 106 -3.77 -1.23 -13.33
C ARG A 106 -4.20 -0.18 -12.28
N TYR A 107 -3.58 -0.20 -11.10
CA TYR A 107 -3.95 0.66 -9.97
C TYR A 107 -3.02 1.86 -9.80
N PHE A 108 -1.90 1.91 -10.50
CA PHE A 108 -0.89 2.98 -10.36
C PHE A 108 -0.52 3.57 -11.72
N PRO A 109 -0.30 4.90 -11.81
CA PRO A 109 0.19 5.49 -13.05
C PRO A 109 1.56 4.91 -13.41
N LYS A 110 1.83 4.74 -14.71
CA LYS A 110 3.17 4.39 -15.20
C LYS A 110 4.16 5.46 -14.70
N ARG A 111 5.18 5.04 -13.95
CA ARG A 111 6.25 5.92 -13.48
C ARG A 111 7.32 6.00 -14.57
N SER A 112 7.70 7.22 -14.97
CA SER A 112 8.83 7.46 -15.87
C SER A 112 10.08 7.83 -15.06
N TYR A 113 11.20 7.25 -15.46
CA TYR A 113 12.53 7.65 -14.99
C TYR A 113 13.19 8.45 -16.12
N GLY A 114 13.89 9.52 -15.76
CA GLY A 114 14.51 10.42 -16.73
C GLY A 114 15.84 10.95 -16.22
N ILE A 115 16.68 11.37 -17.16
CA ILE A 115 17.96 12.01 -16.85
C ILE A 115 17.73 13.52 -16.88
N VAL A 116 18.09 14.20 -15.79
CA VAL A 116 18.02 15.65 -15.71
C VAL A 116 19.40 16.25 -15.98
N THR A 117 19.50 17.07 -17.02
CA THR A 117 20.71 17.81 -17.38
C THR A 117 20.44 19.31 -17.33
N ARG A 118 21.43 20.12 -16.92
CA ARG A 118 21.31 21.58 -17.00
C ARG A 118 21.29 22.01 -18.47
N ASN A 119 20.23 22.71 -18.86
CA ASN A 119 20.06 23.21 -20.22
C ASN A 119 21.28 24.07 -20.65
N GLY A 120 21.80 23.82 -21.86
CA GLY A 120 22.94 24.53 -22.43
C GLY A 120 24.34 24.12 -21.93
N LYS A 121 24.47 23.11 -21.05
CA LYS A 121 25.79 22.61 -20.62
C LYS A 121 26.33 21.59 -21.62
N PHE A 122 27.59 21.72 -22.03
CA PHE A 122 28.26 20.71 -22.86
C PHE A 122 28.33 19.39 -22.07
N LEU A 123 27.78 18.33 -22.65
CA LEU A 123 27.88 16.98 -22.10
C LEU A 123 29.22 16.39 -22.55
N SER A 124 30.00 15.87 -21.61
CA SER A 124 31.23 15.17 -21.93
C SER A 124 30.93 13.88 -22.71
N ALA A 125 31.90 13.37 -23.48
CA ALA A 125 31.73 12.09 -24.18
C ALA A 125 31.33 10.94 -23.24
N PRO A 126 31.87 10.80 -22.01
CA PRO A 126 31.36 9.85 -21.03
C PRO A 126 29.89 10.09 -20.62
N SER A 127 29.48 11.34 -20.42
CA SER A 127 28.08 11.67 -20.08
C SER A 127 27.11 11.37 -21.23
N GLN A 128 27.51 11.64 -22.47
CA GLN A 128 26.74 11.27 -23.66
C GLN A 128 26.61 9.75 -23.76
N ARG A 129 27.71 9.02 -23.57
CA ARG A 129 27.70 7.55 -23.61
C ARG A 129 26.83 6.94 -22.50
N PHE A 130 26.85 7.53 -21.31
CA PHE A 130 25.96 7.15 -20.22
C PHE A 130 24.48 7.36 -20.57
N ILE A 131 24.12 8.51 -21.14
CA ILE A 131 22.76 8.80 -21.59
C ILE A 131 22.29 7.81 -22.67
N GLU A 132 23.17 7.45 -23.60
CA GLU A 132 22.89 6.44 -24.62
C GLU A 132 22.54 5.08 -24.00
N ILE A 133 23.36 4.61 -23.06
CA ILE A 133 23.13 3.33 -22.36
C ILE A 133 21.80 3.38 -21.60
N MET A 134 21.55 4.47 -20.87
CA MET A 134 20.33 4.62 -20.08
C MET A 134 19.07 4.68 -20.95
N ASN A 135 19.11 5.34 -22.11
CA ASN A 135 17.98 5.37 -23.04
C ASN A 135 17.64 3.98 -23.62
N GLN A 136 18.62 3.09 -23.74
CA GLN A 136 18.40 1.70 -24.17
C GLN A 136 17.74 0.86 -23.08
N CYS A 137 18.08 1.09 -21.81
CA CYS A 137 17.54 0.34 -20.68
C CYS A 137 16.16 0.83 -20.21
N PHE A 138 15.88 2.13 -20.35
CA PHE A 138 14.68 2.78 -19.79
C PHE A 138 13.79 3.38 -20.87
N VAL A 139 13.53 2.63 -21.96
CA VAL A 139 12.69 3.09 -23.08
C VAL A 139 11.37 3.66 -22.54
N VAL A 140 11.28 4.99 -22.56
CA VAL A 140 10.06 5.73 -22.32
C VAL A 140 9.17 5.44 -23.50
N ASP A 141 8.07 4.73 -23.26
CA ASP A 141 6.87 4.76 -24.08
C ASP A 141 6.48 6.25 -24.15
N ARG A 142 7.05 6.98 -25.12
CA ARG A 142 6.58 8.31 -25.48
C ARG A 142 5.21 8.05 -26.07
N GLY A 143 4.19 8.08 -25.21
CA GLY A 143 2.81 8.12 -25.67
C GLY A 143 2.72 9.18 -26.76
N ASN A 144 2.39 8.71 -27.98
CA ASN A 144 1.97 9.57 -29.06
C ASN A 144 0.85 10.48 -28.52
N SER A 145 1.07 11.78 -28.71
CA SER A 145 0.09 12.80 -29.11
C SER A 145 -1.39 12.37 -29.14
N GLU A 146 -2.21 13.05 -28.33
CA GLU A 146 -3.20 14.05 -28.78
C GLU A 146 -3.48 15.06 -27.66
#